data_AF-A0A7H4MDZ3-F1
#
_entry.id   AF-A0A7H4MDZ3-F1
#
_cell.length_a   1.000
_cell.length_b   1.000
_cell.length_c   1.000
_cell.angle_alpha   90.00
_cell.angle_beta   90.00
_cell.angle_gamma   90.00
#
_symmetry.space_group_name_H-M   'P 1'
#
loop_
_entity.id
_entity.type
_entity.pdbx_description
1 polymer ?
#
loop_
_entity_poly.entity_id
_entity_poly.type
_entity_poly.pdbx_seq_one_letter_code
_entity_poly.pdbx_strand_id
1 'polypeptide(L)'
;MNKTPSITVSIKTLNEAQGIEKTIDSVRKQLQPYPHQIIVADSLSTDNTRELAIAKGAMVVCLDNAADRCCGIGHQLGWLYSEGDYLLLLDGDMELEPGFLDTRGRIPRDASGVRGSRRQRRDG
;
A
#
# COMPACT_ATOMS: atom_id res chain seq x y z
N MET A 1 -13.62 -17.87 16.76
CA MET A 1 -12.42 -18.10 15.92
C MET A 1 -11.84 -16.74 15.58
N ASN A 2 -10.57 -16.48 15.89
CA ASN A 2 -9.97 -15.18 15.55
C ASN A 2 -9.66 -15.19 14.05
N LYS A 3 -10.35 -14.32 13.30
CA LYS A 3 -10.14 -14.14 11.86
C LYS A 3 -8.71 -13.62 11.62
N THR A 4 -8.00 -14.18 10.64
CA THR A 4 -6.73 -13.61 10.16
C THR A 4 -6.99 -12.21 9.61
N PRO A 5 -6.30 -11.17 10.09
CA PRO A 5 -6.55 -9.80 9.66
C PRO A 5 -6.17 -9.61 8.19
N SER A 6 -6.97 -8.84 7.45
CA SER A 6 -6.63 -8.42 6.08
C SER A 6 -5.86 -7.10 6.06
N ILE A 7 -5.03 -6.90 5.04
CA ILE A 7 -4.14 -5.74 4.91
C ILE A 7 -4.34 -5.09 3.55
N THR A 8 -4.66 -3.80 3.52
CA THR A 8 -4.47 -2.99 2.31
C THR A 8 -3.10 -2.33 2.37
N VAL A 9 -2.33 -2.44 1.31
CA VAL A 9 -1.08 -1.72 1.13
C VAL A 9 -1.32 -0.61 0.12
N SER A 10 -1.09 0.63 0.52
CA SER A 10 -1.14 1.81 -0.34
C SER A 10 0.29 2.28 -0.62
N ILE A 11 0.73 2.14 -1.86
CA ILE A 11 2.03 2.57 -2.35
C ILE A 11 1.86 3.92 -3.03
N LYS A 12 2.47 4.97 -2.51
CA LYS A 12 2.43 6.30 -3.14
C LYS A 12 3.51 6.37 -4.23
N THR A 13 3.15 6.90 -5.40
CA THR A 13 4.09 6.99 -6.54
C THR A 13 4.06 8.35 -7.23
N LEU A 14 5.23 8.77 -7.72
CA LEU A 14 5.42 9.81 -8.72
C LEU A 14 6.72 9.52 -9.50
N ASN A 15 6.59 8.98 -10.71
CA ASN A 15 7.71 8.59 -11.56
C ASN A 15 8.65 7.55 -10.93
N GLU A 16 8.06 6.45 -10.43
CA GLU A 16 8.74 5.37 -9.70
C GLU A 16 8.94 4.11 -10.54
N ALA A 17 9.03 4.23 -11.87
CA ALA A 17 9.11 3.06 -12.76
C ALA A 17 10.31 2.14 -12.46
N GLN A 18 11.37 2.66 -11.83
CA GLN A 18 12.57 1.88 -11.48
C GLN A 18 12.37 1.01 -10.21
N GLY A 19 11.50 1.45 -9.29
CA GLY A 19 11.31 0.84 -7.97
C GLY A 19 10.02 0.03 -7.85
N ILE A 20 8.96 0.46 -8.53
CA ILE A 20 7.59 0.02 -8.24
C ILE A 20 7.38 -1.50 -8.32
N GLU A 21 8.02 -2.17 -9.28
CA GLU A 21 7.93 -3.62 -9.41
C GLU A 21 8.56 -4.35 -8.22
N LYS A 22 9.72 -3.87 -7.75
CA LYS A 22 10.41 -4.44 -6.58
C LYS A 22 9.62 -4.20 -5.31
N THR A 23 9.05 -3.00 -5.16
CA THR A 23 8.15 -2.67 -4.05
C THR A 23 6.97 -3.65 -4.00
N ILE A 24 6.25 -3.83 -5.11
CA ILE A 24 5.10 -4.74 -5.16
C ILE A 24 5.51 -6.20 -4.89
N ASP A 25 6.62 -6.65 -5.47
CA ASP A 25 7.12 -8.01 -5.27
C ASP A 25 7.52 -8.25 -3.80
N SER A 26 8.19 -7.28 -3.17
CA SER A 26 8.54 -7.34 -1.75
C SER A 26 7.29 -7.43 -0.86
N VAL A 27 6.27 -6.62 -1.15
CA VAL A 27 4.99 -6.62 -0.41
C VAL A 27 4.34 -8.00 -0.47
N ARG A 28 4.22 -8.58 -1.66
CA ARG A 28 3.62 -9.91 -1.83
C ARG A 28 4.38 -11.00 -1.12
N LYS A 29 5.71 -10.92 -1.18
CA LYS A 29 6.58 -11.89 -0.54
C LYS A 29 6.42 -11.85 0.98
N GLN A 30 6.40 -10.67 1.59
CA GLN A 30 6.29 -10.56 3.05
C GLN A 30 4.86 -10.74 3.58
N LEU A 31 3.85 -10.36 2.81
CA LEU A 31 2.45 -10.45 3.22
C LEU A 31 1.75 -11.74 2.78
N GLN A 32 2.47 -12.69 2.15
CA GLN A 32 1.96 -14.02 1.78
C GLN A 32 1.10 -14.71 2.85
N PRO A 33 1.42 -14.64 4.16
CA PRO A 33 0.60 -15.25 5.22
C PRO A 33 -0.74 -14.54 5.51
N TYR A 34 -0.96 -13.34 4.97
CA TYR A 34 -2.12 -12.50 5.24
C TYR A 34 -2.91 -12.23 3.95
N PRO A 35 -4.25 -12.24 3.99
CA PRO A 35 -5.05 -11.71 2.90
C PRO A 35 -4.69 -10.24 2.67
N HIS A 36 -4.31 -9.87 1.45
CA HIS A 36 -3.87 -8.50 1.18
C HIS A 36 -4.32 -7.97 -0.19
N GLN A 37 -4.51 -6.66 -0.23
CA GLN A 37 -4.79 -5.86 -1.41
C GLN A 37 -3.64 -4.86 -1.61
N ILE A 38 -3.21 -4.63 -2.85
CA ILE A 38 -2.19 -3.64 -3.18
C ILE A 38 -2.81 -2.55 -4.03
N ILE A 39 -2.69 -1.31 -3.56
CA ILE A 39 -3.15 -0.09 -4.21
C ILE A 39 -1.92 0.76 -4.51
N VAL A 40 -1.79 1.22 -5.75
CA VAL A 40 -0.82 2.24 -6.13
C VAL A 40 -1.57 3.55 -6.27
N ALA A 41 -1.31 4.47 -5.33
CA ALA A 41 -1.86 5.82 -5.32
C ALA A 41 -0.90 6.74 -6.10
N ASP A 42 -1.18 6.90 -7.39
CA ASP A 42 -0.31 7.57 -8.33
C ASP A 42 -0.61 9.06 -8.44
N SER A 43 0.43 9.87 -8.26
CA SER A 43 0.35 11.34 -8.31
C SER A 43 0.48 11.87 -9.74
N LEU A 44 -0.11 11.19 -10.72
CA LEU A 44 -0.02 11.51 -12.15
C LEU A 44 1.42 11.38 -12.69
N SER A 45 1.99 10.19 -12.59
CA SER A 45 3.27 9.84 -13.18
C SER A 45 3.24 10.00 -14.70
N THR A 46 4.36 10.46 -15.26
CA THR A 46 4.57 10.67 -16.69
C THR A 46 5.43 9.59 -17.35
N ASP A 47 5.97 8.68 -16.55
CA ASP A 47 6.67 7.48 -16.99
C ASP A 47 5.74 6.25 -16.93
N ASN A 48 6.32 5.06 -17.10
CA ASN A 48 5.57 3.80 -17.14
C ASN A 48 5.20 3.22 -15.75
N THR A 49 5.26 4.02 -14.67
CA THR A 49 5.01 3.55 -13.29
C THR A 49 3.68 2.81 -13.17
N ARG A 50 2.61 3.36 -13.77
CA ARG A 50 1.25 2.84 -13.66
C ARG A 50 1.09 1.53 -14.42
N GLU A 51 1.65 1.46 -15.61
CA GLU A 51 1.63 0.30 -16.50
C GLU A 51 2.35 -0.88 -15.83
N LEU A 52 3.50 -0.62 -15.22
CA LEU A 52 4.27 -1.62 -14.47
C LEU A 52 3.49 -2.13 -13.24
N ALA A 53 2.86 -1.22 -12.48
CA ALA A 53 2.02 -1.60 -11.35
C ALA A 53 0.81 -2.46 -11.76
N ILE A 54 0.12 -2.10 -12.84
CA ILE A 54 -1.01 -2.87 -13.39
C ILE A 54 -0.55 -4.24 -13.89
N ALA A 55 0.59 -4.30 -14.59
CA ALA A 55 1.17 -5.56 -15.07
C ALA A 55 1.52 -6.50 -13.91
N LYS A 56 1.92 -5.94 -12.76
CA LYS A 56 2.09 -6.69 -11.53
C LYS A 56 0.76 -7.05 -10.87
N GLY A 57 -0.39 -6.53 -11.27
CA GLY A 57 -1.69 -6.85 -10.69
C GLY A 57 -2.00 -6.04 -9.43
N ALA A 58 -1.43 -4.85 -9.29
CA ALA A 58 -1.88 -3.87 -8.31
C ALA A 58 -3.08 -3.09 -8.87
N MET A 59 -3.95 -2.61 -7.98
CA MET A 59 -4.97 -1.63 -8.35
C MET A 59 -4.31 -0.24 -8.41
N VAL A 60 -4.38 0.43 -9.55
CA VAL A 60 -3.87 1.80 -9.69
C VAL A 60 -5.02 2.79 -9.52
N VAL A 61 -4.84 3.75 -8.62
CA VAL A 61 -5.71 4.91 -8.44
C VAL A 61 -4.87 6.14 -8.72
N CYS A 62 -5.23 6.91 -9.73
CA CYS A 62 -4.46 8.06 -10.19
C CYS A 62 -5.20 9.35 -9.89
N LEU A 63 -4.47 10.43 -9.62
CA LEU A 63 -5.03 11.78 -9.67
C LEU A 63 -5.47 12.14 -11.09
N ASP A 64 -6.55 12.90 -11.20
CA ASP A 64 -7.01 13.44 -12.47
C ASP A 64 -6.27 14.74 -12.85
N ASN A 65 -5.76 15.49 -11.85
CA ASN A 65 -5.08 16.76 -12.06
C ASN A 65 -3.80 16.89 -11.22
N ALA A 66 -2.69 17.28 -11.86
CA ALA A 66 -1.41 17.50 -11.20
C ALA A 66 -1.44 18.65 -10.17
N ALA A 67 -2.36 19.61 -10.33
CA ALA A 67 -2.53 20.72 -9.40
C ALA A 67 -3.03 20.26 -8.01
N ASP A 68 -3.62 19.06 -7.92
CA ASP A 68 -4.14 18.50 -6.67
C ASP A 68 -3.06 17.74 -5.86
N ARG A 69 -1.81 17.69 -6.37
CA ARG A 69 -0.70 17.05 -5.67
C ARG A 69 -0.46 17.72 -4.32
N CYS A 70 -0.62 16.96 -3.24
CA CYS A 70 -0.19 17.35 -1.91
C CYS A 70 0.29 16.12 -1.12
N CYS A 71 1.04 16.34 -0.04
CA CYS A 71 1.63 15.25 0.76
C CYS A 71 0.59 14.25 1.32
N GLY A 72 -0.69 14.63 1.40
CA GLY A 72 -1.75 13.78 1.95
C GLY A 72 -2.58 13.02 0.90
N ILE A 73 -2.52 13.40 -0.38
CA ILE A 73 -3.52 12.92 -1.35
C ILE A 73 -3.31 11.45 -1.71
N GLY A 74 -2.06 10.98 -1.76
CA GLY A 74 -1.76 9.56 -1.92
C GLY A 74 -2.33 8.70 -0.78
N HIS A 75 -2.29 9.21 0.46
CA HIS A 75 -2.88 8.53 1.61
C HIS A 75 -4.41 8.56 1.57
N GLN A 76 -5.01 9.65 1.11
CA GLN A 76 -6.46 9.76 0.97
C GLN A 76 -7.00 8.80 -0.11
N LEU A 77 -6.33 8.71 -1.26
CA LEU A 77 -6.66 7.73 -2.30
C LEU A 77 -6.50 6.31 -1.75
N GLY A 78 -5.36 6.00 -1.13
CA GLY A 78 -5.16 4.70 -0.48
C GLY A 78 -6.25 4.35 0.53
N TRP A 79 -6.67 5.32 1.35
CA TRP A 79 -7.71 5.12 2.35
C TRP A 79 -9.10 4.89 1.74
N LEU A 80 -9.49 5.67 0.73
CA LEU A 80 -10.81 5.59 0.09
C LEU A 80 -11.06 4.22 -0.55
N TYR A 81 -10.02 3.63 -1.14
CA TYR A 81 -10.10 2.36 -1.83
C TYR A 81 -9.64 1.16 -0.98
N SER A 82 -9.27 1.40 0.29
CA SER A 82 -8.87 0.34 1.22
C SER A 82 -10.04 -0.48 1.76
N GLU A 83 -9.86 -1.80 1.73
CA GLU A 83 -10.80 -2.79 2.25
C GLU A 83 -10.23 -3.62 3.42
N GLY A 84 -8.94 -3.51 3.70
CA GLY A 84 -8.25 -4.23 4.76
C GLY A 84 -8.63 -3.78 6.18
N ASP A 85 -8.47 -4.69 7.14
CA ASP A 85 -8.54 -4.36 8.58
C ASP A 85 -7.42 -3.37 8.98
N TYR A 86 -6.28 -3.44 8.28
CA TYR A 86 -5.14 -2.55 8.41
C TYR A 86 -4.78 -1.88 7.09
N LEU A 87 -4.30 -0.63 7.18
CA LEU A 87 -3.68 0.09 6.08
C LEU A 87 -2.18 0.26 6.34
N LEU A 88 -1.38 -0.27 5.42
CA LEU A 88 0.07 -0.09 5.36
C LEU A 88 0.38 0.95 4.27
N LEU A 89 1.16 1.98 4.62
CA LEU A 89 1.59 3.02 3.70
C LEU A 89 3.04 2.79 3.31
N LEU A 90 3.34 2.82 2.01
CA LEU A 90 4.68 2.63 1.45
C LEU A 90 4.97 3.63 0.33
N ASP A 91 6.26 3.82 0.06
CA ASP A 91 6.75 4.62 -1.06
C ASP A 91 7.12 3.68 -2.21
N GLY A 92 6.99 4.16 -3.45
CA GLY A 92 7.20 3.38 -4.67
C GLY A 92 8.65 2.90 -4.90
N ASP A 93 9.57 3.31 -4.04
CA ASP A 93 10.99 2.95 -4.02
C ASP A 93 11.38 2.12 -2.79
N MET A 94 10.41 1.76 -1.92
CA MET A 94 10.65 0.99 -0.71
C MET A 94 10.45 -0.50 -0.92
N GLU A 95 11.23 -1.31 -0.19
CA GLU A 95 11.03 -2.76 -0.11
C GLU A 95 10.72 -3.16 1.34
N LEU A 96 9.77 -4.09 1.53
CA LEU A 96 9.51 -4.66 2.85
C LEU A 96 10.61 -5.65 3.23
N GLU A 97 11.26 -5.38 4.35
CA GLU A 97 12.25 -6.27 4.95
C GLU A 97 11.64 -7.64 5.32
N PRO A 98 12.40 -8.75 5.19
CA PRO A 98 11.99 -10.05 5.68
C PRO A 98 11.58 -10.01 7.16
N GLY A 99 10.40 -10.54 7.46
CA GLY A 99 9.87 -10.51 8.82
C GLY A 99 9.25 -9.18 9.25
N PHE A 100 8.99 -8.26 8.31
CA PHE A 100 8.26 -7.00 8.56
C PHE A 100 6.95 -7.20 9.32
N LEU A 101 6.27 -8.33 9.11
CA LEU A 101 5.26 -8.83 10.03
C LEU A 101 5.73 -10.13 10.63
N ASP A 102 5.68 -10.22 11.97
CA ASP A 102 5.88 -11.48 12.66
C ASP A 102 4.73 -12.46 12.33
N THR A 103 4.88 -13.72 12.75
CA THR A 103 3.88 -14.79 12.54
C THR A 103 2.54 -14.53 13.25
N ARG A 104 2.42 -13.44 14.02
CA ARG A 104 1.22 -13.01 14.75
C ARG A 104 0.62 -11.72 14.20
N GLY A 105 1.15 -11.20 13.09
CA GLY A 105 0.67 -10.00 12.41
C GLY A 105 1.11 -8.71 13.09
N ARG A 106 2.18 -8.77 13.88
CA ARG A 106 2.76 -7.60 14.54
C ARG A 106 3.97 -7.13 13.77
N ILE A 107 4.07 -5.81 13.61
CA ILE A 107 5.27 -5.18 13.09
C ILE A 107 6.33 -5.24 14.21
N PRO A 108 7.56 -5.73 13.95
CA PRO A 108 8.68 -5.62 14.86
C PRO A 108 8.89 -4.16 15.29
N ARG A 109 9.32 -3.93 16.54
CA ARG A 109 9.43 -2.57 17.10
C ARG A 109 10.45 -1.67 16.39
N ASP A 110 11.30 -2.26 15.57
CA ASP A 110 12.37 -1.64 14.78
C ASP A 110 12.03 -1.49 13.28
N ALA A 111 10.87 -1.98 12.83
CA ALA A 111 10.48 -1.84 11.43
C ALA A 111 9.89 -0.44 11.17
N SER A 112 10.44 0.26 10.17
CA SER A 112 9.89 1.51 9.65
C SER A 112 8.61 1.22 8.85
N GLY A 113 7.45 1.62 9.37
CA GLY A 113 6.18 1.53 8.66
C GLY A 113 5.08 2.28 9.41
N VAL A 114 4.30 3.10 8.71
CA VAL A 114 3.17 3.84 9.31
C VAL A 114 1.93 2.93 9.35
N ARG A 115 1.31 2.79 10.54
CA ARG A 115 0.13 1.96 10.76
C ARG A 115 -1.10 2.79 11.11
N GLY A 116 -2.15 2.69 10.29
CA GLY A 116 -3.51 3.08 10.65
C GLY A 116 -4.38 1.84 10.89
N SER A 117 -5.18 1.80 11.95
CA SER A 117 -6.20 0.76 12.13
C SER A 117 -7.59 1.32 11.83
N ARG A 118 -8.35 0.68 10.94
CA ARG A 118 -9.74 1.04 10.70
C ARG A 118 -10.61 0.42 11.79
N ARG A 119 -10.93 1.18 12.86
CA ARG A 119 -12.04 0.82 13.74
C ARG A 119 -13.32 1.44 13.16
N GLN A 120 -14.05 0.68 12.35
CA GLN A 120 -15.42 1.05 12.02
C GLN A 120 -16.28 0.73 13.25
N ARG A 121 -16.63 1.73 14.07
CA ARG A 121 -17.87 1.62 14.85
C ARG A 121 -18.99 1.77 13.84
N ARG A 122 -19.65 0.66 13.49
CA ARG A 122 -21.03 0.74 12.97
C ARG A 122 -21.92 0.91 14.20
N ASP A 123 -22.07 2.17 14.63
CA ASP A 123 -23.16 2.59 15.49
C ASP A 123 -23.96 3.62 14.67
N GLY A 124 -25.22 3.29 14.36
CA GLY A 124 -26.16 4.13 13.61
C GLY A 124 -26.89 3.37 12.51
#